data_AF-A0A933ZLY0-F1
#
_entry.id   AF-A0A933ZLY0-F1
#
_cell.length_a   1.000
_cell.length_b   1.000
_cell.length_c   1.000
_cell.angle_alpha   90.00
_cell.angle_beta   90.00
_cell.angle_gamma   90.00
#
_symmetry.space_group_name_H-M   'P 1'
#
loop_
_entity.id
_entity.type
_entity.pdbx_description
1 polymer ?
#
loop_
_entity_poly.entity_id
_entity_poly.type
_entity_poly.pdbx_seq_one_letter_code
_entity_poly.pdbx_strand_id
1 'polypeptide(L)'
;MPIYVVRWPDLSAALVKARSEEELLDILDEVADSTGCSWSVYNGPLFVEFELPVEVKVEGSEEREEQRPIRPDEVAVGSVSDLYDYDLKVSAPSGDTVSEMFEAVEKAAFPNVYAARHSVRRKGEPSEKELKAAVLADLEVLIKASWQRSHLEKNEDPDAALARMMGAPLRLVKQWRERFIEGPPPEQPPAKPKTPSKPRKK
;
A
#
# COMPACT_ATOMS: atom_id res chain seq x y z
N MET A 1 7.19 -11.35 -7.40
CA MET A 1 6.46 -10.08 -7.48
C MET A 1 6.73 -9.32 -6.19
N PRO A 2 7.44 -8.18 -6.25
CA PRO A 2 7.70 -7.37 -5.07
C PRO A 2 6.43 -6.78 -4.48
N ILE A 3 6.52 -6.43 -3.19
CA ILE A 3 5.59 -5.51 -2.53
C ILE A 3 6.32 -4.18 -2.45
N TYR A 4 5.63 -3.09 -2.75
CA TYR A 4 6.13 -1.74 -2.62
C TYR A 4 5.47 -1.08 -1.42
N VAL A 5 6.26 -0.36 -0.63
CA VAL A 5 5.71 0.65 0.29
C VAL A 5 5.62 1.96 -0.47
N VAL A 6 4.39 2.42 -0.66
CA VAL A 6 4.06 3.65 -1.35
C VAL A 6 3.73 4.69 -0.28
N ARG A 7 4.36 5.85 -0.41
CA ARG A 7 4.10 7.02 0.41
C ARG A 7 3.41 8.07 -0.45
N TRP A 8 2.21 8.43 -0.05
CA TRP A 8 1.46 9.54 -0.61
C TRP A 8 1.94 10.87 -0.02
N PRO A 9 1.73 11.98 -0.73
CA PRO A 9 2.18 13.28 -0.26
C PRO A 9 1.46 13.74 1.02
N ASP A 10 0.27 13.24 1.32
CA ASP A 10 -0.59 13.65 2.45
C ASP A 10 -0.28 12.94 3.78
N LEU A 11 0.89 12.29 3.89
CA LEU A 11 1.28 11.43 5.02
C LEU A 11 0.50 10.11 5.13
N SER A 12 -0.18 9.66 4.08
CA SER A 12 -0.66 8.29 4.01
C SER A 12 0.38 7.37 3.35
N ALA A 13 0.30 6.08 3.66
CA ALA A 13 1.14 5.05 3.07
C ALA A 13 0.34 3.78 2.81
N ALA A 14 0.75 3.04 1.79
CA ALA A 14 0.12 1.79 1.37
C ALA A 14 1.17 0.74 1.03
N LEU A 15 0.82 -0.53 1.20
CA LEU A 15 1.58 -1.66 0.66
C LEU A 15 0.90 -2.15 -0.62
N VAL A 16 1.61 -2.09 -1.74
CA VAL A 16 1.06 -2.42 -3.07
C VAL A 16 1.90 -3.51 -3.71
N LYS A 17 1.27 -4.60 -4.14
CA LYS A 17 1.94 -5.68 -4.84
C LYS A 17 1.87 -5.46 -6.34
N ALA A 18 3.03 -5.39 -7.01
CA ALA A 18 3.12 -5.21 -8.46
C ALA A 18 4.31 -5.98 -9.04
N ARG A 19 4.32 -6.30 -10.33
CA ARG A 19 5.42 -7.00 -11.03
C ARG A 19 6.55 -6.03 -11.40
N SER A 20 6.22 -4.78 -11.69
CA SER A 20 7.14 -3.70 -12.07
C SER A 20 6.69 -2.37 -11.47
N GLU A 21 7.55 -1.35 -11.54
CA GLU A 21 7.17 0.03 -11.19
C GLU A 21 6.10 0.60 -12.12
N GLU A 22 6.00 0.06 -13.34
CA GLU A 22 5.01 0.49 -14.31
C GLU A 22 3.61 0.00 -13.93
N GLU A 23 3.47 -1.29 -13.57
CA GLU A 23 2.21 -1.82 -13.05
C GLU A 23 1.85 -1.16 -11.70
N LEU A 24 2.85 -0.80 -10.89
CA LEU A 24 2.60 -0.04 -9.66
C LEU A 24 1.94 1.32 -9.98
N LEU A 25 2.44 2.03 -10.98
CA LEU A 25 1.86 3.32 -11.37
C LEU A 25 0.44 3.19 -11.91
N ASP A 26 0.19 2.17 -12.73
CA ASP A 26 -1.16 1.87 -13.23
C ASP A 26 -2.12 1.63 -12.05
N ILE A 27 -1.72 0.83 -11.03
CA ILE A 27 -2.53 0.60 -9.81
C ILE A 27 -2.78 1.88 -9.01
N LEU A 28 -1.76 2.74 -8.86
CA LEU A 28 -1.90 3.96 -8.06
C LEU A 28 -2.86 4.96 -8.72
N ASP A 29 -2.84 5.06 -10.06
CA ASP A 29 -3.70 5.96 -10.83
C ASP A 29 -5.19 5.54 -10.77
N GLU A 30 -5.49 4.25 -10.61
CA GLU A 30 -6.86 3.77 -10.35
C GLU A 30 -7.44 4.32 -9.03
N VAL A 31 -6.58 4.66 -8.07
CA VAL A 31 -6.97 5.17 -6.75
C VAL A 31 -7.01 6.69 -6.72
N ALA A 32 -5.92 7.34 -7.17
CA ALA A 32 -5.79 8.80 -7.16
C ALA A 32 -4.58 9.28 -7.97
N ASP A 33 -4.50 10.59 -8.23
CA ASP A 33 -3.32 11.23 -8.83
C ASP A 33 -2.04 10.92 -8.04
N SER A 34 -1.17 10.09 -8.63
CA SER A 34 0.09 9.67 -8.02
C SER A 34 1.20 10.73 -8.07
N THR A 35 0.89 11.98 -8.46
CA THR A 35 1.84 13.10 -8.39
C THR A 35 2.37 13.28 -6.97
N GLY A 36 3.70 13.28 -6.85
CA GLY A 36 4.37 13.38 -5.55
C GLY A 36 4.45 12.08 -4.75
N CYS A 37 3.86 10.99 -5.23
CA CYS A 37 4.06 9.68 -4.61
C CYS A 37 5.53 9.24 -4.73
N SER A 38 6.03 8.62 -3.69
CA SER A 38 7.31 7.93 -3.67
C SER A 38 7.10 6.49 -3.25
N TRP A 39 7.97 5.59 -3.69
CA TRP A 39 7.87 4.19 -3.32
C TRP A 39 9.26 3.55 -3.20
N SER A 40 9.29 2.44 -2.47
CA SER A 40 10.47 1.56 -2.40
C SER A 40 10.01 0.11 -2.25
N VAL A 41 10.88 -0.84 -2.58
CA VAL A 41 10.58 -2.26 -2.39
C VAL A 41 10.53 -2.57 -0.89
N TYR A 42 9.39 -3.07 -0.43
CA TYR A 42 9.15 -3.50 0.93
C TYR A 42 9.70 -4.91 1.17
N ASN A 43 10.49 -5.05 2.23
CA ASN A 43 11.11 -6.32 2.63
C ASN A 43 10.87 -6.67 4.12
N GLY A 44 9.90 -6.01 4.76
CA GLY A 44 9.52 -6.29 6.16
C GLY A 44 8.50 -7.41 6.28
N PRO A 45 8.12 -7.79 7.52
CA PRO A 45 7.05 -8.75 7.76
C PRO A 45 5.70 -8.19 7.30
N LEU A 46 4.74 -9.06 6.99
CA LEU A 46 3.40 -8.66 6.60
C LEU A 46 2.37 -9.44 7.42
N PHE A 47 1.53 -8.71 8.14
CA PHE A 47 0.40 -9.26 8.88
C PHE A 47 -0.79 -8.31 8.71
N VAL A 48 -1.81 -8.76 7.97
CA VAL A 48 -3.05 -8.02 7.75
C VAL A 48 -4.19 -8.92 8.14
N GLU A 49 -4.99 -8.48 9.10
CA GLU A 49 -6.18 -9.20 9.54
C GLU A 49 -7.42 -8.56 8.91
N PHE A 50 -8.35 -9.42 8.50
CA PHE A 50 -9.62 -9.02 7.90
C PHE A 50 -10.75 -9.55 8.77
N GLU A 51 -11.56 -8.64 9.26
CA GLU A 51 -12.69 -8.93 10.13
C GLU A 51 -13.99 -8.64 9.39
N LEU A 52 -14.94 -9.57 9.49
CA LEU A 52 -16.32 -9.27 9.10
C LEU A 52 -16.91 -8.29 10.10
N PRO A 53 -17.58 -7.22 9.65
CA PRO A 53 -18.19 -6.23 10.54
C PRO A 53 -19.49 -6.76 11.15
N VAL A 54 -19.43 -7.90 11.84
CA VAL A 54 -20.57 -8.58 12.47
C VAL A 54 -20.22 -8.86 13.92
N GLU A 55 -21.07 -8.41 14.83
CA GLU A 55 -20.96 -8.74 16.24
C GLU A 55 -21.48 -10.18 16.45
N VAL A 56 -20.66 -11.07 16.99
CA VAL A 56 -21.08 -12.43 17.37
C VAL A 56 -21.01 -12.55 18.88
N LYS A 57 -22.15 -12.88 19.50
CA LYS A 57 -22.25 -13.14 20.94
C LYS A 57 -22.49 -14.62 21.16
N VAL A 58 -21.89 -15.14 22.22
CA VAL A 58 -22.13 -16.50 22.67
C VAL A 58 -22.78 -16.41 24.05
N GLU A 59 -24.05 -16.77 24.12
CA GLU A 59 -24.84 -16.67 25.34
C GLU A 59 -24.33 -17.66 26.40
N GLY A 60 -24.34 -17.24 27.68
CA GLY A 60 -23.89 -18.05 28.81
C GLY A 60 -22.37 -18.19 28.95
N SER A 61 -21.57 -17.32 28.33
CA SER A 61 -20.10 -17.40 28.36
C SER A 61 -19.45 -17.21 29.74
N GLU A 62 -20.12 -16.51 30.67
CA GLU A 62 -19.56 -16.16 31.99
C GLU A 62 -19.54 -17.35 32.98
N GLU A 63 -20.40 -18.36 32.79
CA GLU A 63 -20.52 -19.55 33.66
C GLU A 63 -20.06 -20.85 32.97
N ARG A 64 -19.35 -20.75 31.83
CA ARG A 64 -18.93 -21.94 31.09
C ARG A 64 -17.81 -22.68 31.81
N GLU A 65 -18.03 -23.98 32.04
CA GLU A 65 -16.93 -24.94 32.20
C GLU A 65 -16.08 -24.88 30.91
N GLU A 66 -14.82 -24.44 31.02
CA GLU A 66 -13.91 -24.02 29.94
C GLU A 66 -13.62 -25.07 28.83
N GLN A 67 -14.33 -26.20 28.78
CA GLN A 67 -14.02 -27.34 27.92
C GLN A 67 -15.19 -27.93 27.12
N ARG A 68 -16.43 -27.44 27.27
CA ARG A 68 -17.54 -27.98 26.46
C ARG A 68 -17.66 -27.26 25.10
N PRO A 69 -17.98 -27.98 24.00
CA PRO A 69 -18.22 -27.36 22.70
C PRO A 69 -19.39 -26.36 22.71
N ILE A 70 -19.26 -25.30 21.91
CA ILE A 70 -20.31 -24.30 21.66
C ILE A 70 -21.46 -24.96 20.88
N ARG A 71 -22.71 -24.75 21.30
CA ARG A 71 -23.87 -25.21 20.56
C ARG A 71 -24.43 -24.12 19.63
N PRO A 72 -25.04 -24.48 18.48
CA PRO A 72 -25.55 -23.49 17.53
C PRO A 72 -26.60 -22.53 18.11
N ASP A 73 -27.44 -23.01 19.03
CA ASP A 73 -28.48 -22.23 19.71
C ASP A 73 -27.92 -21.24 20.73
N GLU A 74 -26.65 -21.37 21.12
CA GLU A 74 -25.95 -20.45 22.02
C GLU A 74 -25.30 -19.28 21.27
N VAL A 75 -25.35 -19.25 19.93
CA VAL A 75 -24.71 -18.22 19.11
C VAL A 75 -25.75 -17.20 18.64
N ALA A 76 -25.62 -15.97 19.10
CA ALA A 76 -26.41 -14.84 18.65
C ALA A 76 -25.59 -13.97 17.69
N VAL A 77 -26.11 -13.77 16.49
CA VAL A 77 -25.56 -12.81 15.53
C VAL A 77 -26.22 -11.46 15.78
N GLY A 78 -25.40 -10.44 16.02
CA GLY A 78 -25.83 -9.06 16.21
C GLY A 78 -26.26 -8.39 14.91
N SER A 79 -26.11 -7.07 14.84
CA SER A 79 -26.46 -6.32 13.63
C SER A 79 -25.59 -6.76 12.44
N VAL A 80 -26.23 -6.91 11.29
CA VAL A 80 -25.58 -7.17 9.99
C VAL A 80 -25.69 -5.99 9.04
N SER A 81 -26.21 -4.84 9.50
CA SER A 81 -26.43 -3.66 8.66
C SER A 81 -25.13 -3.18 8.00
N ASP A 82 -24.01 -3.27 8.71
CA ASP A 82 -22.69 -2.86 8.21
C ASP A 82 -22.22 -3.72 7.02
N LEU A 83 -22.78 -4.92 6.81
CA LEU A 83 -22.46 -5.76 5.64
C LEU A 83 -23.04 -5.23 4.32
N TYR A 84 -24.04 -4.35 4.38
CA TYR A 84 -24.65 -3.79 3.16
C TYR A 84 -23.86 -2.60 2.61
N ASP A 85 -23.16 -1.88 3.48
CA ASP A 85 -22.53 -0.59 3.16
C ASP A 85 -20.99 -0.62 3.21
N TYR A 86 -20.37 -1.57 3.91
CA TYR A 86 -18.91 -1.58 4.13
C TYR A 86 -18.20 -2.84 3.60
N ASP A 87 -16.97 -2.63 3.15
CA ASP A 87 -15.97 -3.67 2.95
C ASP A 87 -15.48 -4.27 4.29
N LEU A 88 -14.75 -5.39 4.22
CA LEU A 88 -14.10 -6.01 5.37
C LEU A 88 -13.34 -4.98 6.21
N LYS A 89 -13.44 -5.08 7.54
CA LYS A 89 -12.64 -4.28 8.46
C LYS A 89 -11.21 -4.79 8.40
N VAL A 90 -10.27 -3.91 8.06
CA VAL A 90 -8.85 -4.22 8.11
C VAL A 90 -8.33 -3.85 9.49
N SER A 91 -7.76 -4.83 10.19
CA SER A 91 -7.18 -4.65 11.51
C SER A 91 -5.74 -5.17 11.55
N ALA A 92 -5.05 -4.78 12.61
CA ALA A 92 -3.68 -5.15 12.88
C ALA A 92 -3.58 -5.40 14.40
N PRO A 93 -3.68 -6.67 14.84
CA PRO A 93 -3.75 -7.01 16.26
C PRO A 93 -2.42 -6.70 16.95
N SER A 94 -2.43 -6.68 18.28
CA SER A 94 -1.18 -6.60 19.03
C SER A 94 -0.34 -7.86 18.82
N GLY A 95 0.90 -7.68 18.41
CA GLY A 95 1.86 -8.77 18.24
C GLY A 95 3.19 -8.28 17.71
N ASP A 96 4.27 -9.01 17.99
CA ASP A 96 5.63 -8.61 17.62
C ASP A 96 5.76 -8.44 16.11
N THR A 97 5.21 -9.37 15.32
CA THR A 97 5.23 -9.29 13.85
C THR A 97 4.48 -8.07 13.31
N VAL A 98 3.37 -7.68 13.95
CA VAL A 98 2.60 -6.49 13.56
C VAL A 98 3.38 -5.23 13.93
N SER A 99 4.00 -5.19 15.09
CA SER A 99 4.87 -4.09 15.52
C SER A 99 6.06 -3.91 14.57
N GLU A 100 6.73 -5.00 14.20
CA GLU A 100 7.84 -4.99 13.23
C GLU A 100 7.38 -4.53 11.84
N MET A 101 6.18 -4.91 11.41
CA MET A 101 5.59 -4.45 10.15
C MET A 101 5.37 -2.95 10.18
N PHE A 102 4.76 -2.41 11.24
CA PHE A 102 4.54 -0.97 11.39
C PHE A 102 5.85 -0.20 11.44
N GLU A 103 6.84 -0.70 12.15
CA GLU A 103 8.16 -0.08 12.20
C GLU A 103 8.81 -0.03 10.81
N ALA A 104 8.74 -1.13 10.05
CA ALA A 104 9.28 -1.20 8.69
C ALA A 104 8.56 -0.24 7.73
N VAL A 105 7.23 -0.14 7.82
CA VAL A 105 6.43 0.81 7.03
C VAL A 105 6.76 2.25 7.41
N GLU A 106 6.78 2.57 8.71
CA GLU A 106 7.09 3.91 9.20
C GLU A 106 8.50 4.35 8.78
N LYS A 107 9.49 3.47 8.91
CA LYS A 107 10.87 3.74 8.48
C LYS A 107 10.98 4.05 6.99
N ALA A 108 10.23 3.33 6.16
CA ALA A 108 10.31 3.50 4.71
C ALA A 108 9.47 4.68 4.22
N ALA A 109 8.27 4.86 4.75
CA ALA A 109 7.34 5.90 4.34
C ALA A 109 7.61 7.24 5.02
N PHE A 110 8.00 7.26 6.29
CA PHE A 110 8.14 8.46 7.13
C PHE A 110 9.49 8.48 7.87
N PRO A 111 10.61 8.54 7.12
CA PRO A 111 11.95 8.36 7.69
C PRO A 111 12.31 9.41 8.74
N ASN A 112 11.76 10.63 8.66
CA ASN A 112 12.06 11.67 9.64
C ASN A 112 11.30 11.42 10.96
N VAL A 113 10.02 11.05 10.87
CA VAL A 113 9.23 10.64 12.04
C VAL A 113 9.85 9.41 12.70
N TYR A 114 10.21 8.40 11.92
CA TYR A 114 10.91 7.21 12.41
C TYR A 114 12.20 7.59 13.14
N ALA A 115 13.05 8.41 12.53
CA ALA A 115 14.31 8.84 13.14
C ALA A 115 14.09 9.62 14.45
N ALA A 116 13.05 10.45 14.53
CA ALA A 116 12.73 11.20 15.75
C ALA A 116 12.31 10.26 16.90
N ARG A 117 11.53 9.22 16.62
CA ARG A 117 11.06 8.24 17.62
C ARG A 117 12.14 7.25 18.04
N HIS A 118 13.00 6.83 17.12
CA HIS A 118 13.99 5.77 17.34
C HIS A 118 15.43 6.30 17.47
N SER A 119 15.63 7.59 17.78
CA SER A 119 16.97 8.15 17.92
C SER A 119 17.72 7.51 19.10
N VAL A 120 18.69 6.64 18.81
CA VAL A 120 19.54 5.93 19.78
C VAL A 120 20.32 6.88 20.71
N ARG A 121 20.47 8.16 20.30
CA ARG A 121 21.14 9.19 21.09
C ARG A 121 20.33 9.67 22.31
N ARG A 122 19.06 9.31 22.44
CA ARG A 122 18.21 9.75 23.56
C ARG A 122 17.72 8.62 24.44
N LYS A 123 17.86 8.82 25.76
CA LYS A 123 17.11 8.10 26.79
C LYS A 123 15.82 8.88 27.07
N GLY A 124 14.79 8.72 26.23
CA GLY A 124 13.49 9.34 26.47
C GLY A 124 12.68 9.55 25.20
N GLU A 125 11.38 9.81 25.37
CA GLU A 125 10.46 10.11 24.29
C GLU A 125 10.81 11.45 23.61
N PRO A 126 10.58 11.58 22.29
CA PRO A 126 10.78 12.85 21.59
C PRO A 126 9.78 13.91 22.07
N SER A 127 10.21 15.17 22.12
CA SER A 127 9.30 16.26 22.45
C SER A 127 8.29 16.52 21.32
N GLU A 128 7.13 17.09 21.65
CA GLU A 128 6.11 17.47 20.67
C GLU A 128 6.67 18.38 19.57
N LYS A 129 7.57 19.31 19.94
CA LYS A 129 8.21 20.23 18.98
C LYS A 129 9.05 19.47 17.95
N GLU A 130 9.71 18.39 18.34
CA GLU A 130 10.57 17.60 17.46
C GLU A 130 9.75 16.68 16.56
N LEU A 131 8.69 16.07 17.11
CA LEU A 131 7.73 15.32 16.30
C LEU A 131 7.09 16.22 15.24
N LYS A 132 6.67 17.44 15.60
CA LYS A 132 6.15 18.41 14.63
C LYS A 132 7.16 18.76 13.55
N ALA A 133 8.42 18.98 13.93
CA ALA A 133 9.49 19.26 12.96
C ALA A 133 9.74 18.06 12.02
N ALA A 134 9.72 16.84 12.54
CA ALA A 134 9.88 15.62 11.77
C ALA A 134 8.72 15.39 10.79
N VAL A 135 7.47 15.59 11.24
CA VAL A 135 6.28 15.53 10.39
C VAL A 135 6.34 16.58 9.28
N LEU A 136 6.77 17.82 9.59
CA LEU A 136 6.93 18.87 8.59
C LEU A 136 8.02 18.53 7.56
N ALA A 137 9.13 17.92 8.00
CA ALA A 137 10.17 17.44 7.10
C ALA A 137 9.64 16.34 6.17
N ASP A 138 8.78 15.46 6.70
CA ASP A 138 8.09 14.47 5.89
C ASP A 138 7.03 15.09 4.94
N LEU A 139 6.43 16.22 5.29
CA LEU A 139 5.51 16.93 4.38
C LEU A 139 6.20 17.69 3.25
N GLU A 140 7.54 17.75 3.19
CA GLU A 140 8.25 18.44 2.09
C GLU A 140 7.88 17.86 0.71
N VAL A 141 7.54 16.57 0.66
CA VAL A 141 7.05 15.90 -0.56
C VAL A 141 5.71 16.46 -1.03
N LEU A 142 4.78 16.76 -0.11
CA LEU A 142 3.51 17.43 -0.42
C LEU A 142 3.73 18.79 -1.05
N ILE A 143 4.66 19.55 -0.47
CA ILE A 143 5.01 20.88 -0.97
C ILE A 143 5.48 20.71 -2.42
N LYS A 144 6.50 19.88 -2.67
CA LYS A 144 7.01 19.61 -4.03
C LYS A 144 5.92 19.17 -5.01
N ALA A 145 5.01 18.29 -4.58
CA ALA A 145 3.87 17.84 -5.39
C ALA A 145 2.93 18.99 -5.76
N SER A 146 2.63 19.90 -4.82
CA SER A 146 1.79 21.07 -5.10
C SER A 146 2.43 22.03 -6.11
N TRP A 147 3.75 22.24 -6.03
CA TRP A 147 4.48 23.00 -7.05
C TRP A 147 4.41 22.33 -8.43
N GLN A 148 4.57 21.01 -8.50
CA GLN A 148 4.46 20.26 -9.75
C GLN A 148 3.07 20.39 -10.38
N ARG A 149 2.01 20.24 -9.57
CA ARG A 149 0.62 20.44 -10.03
C ARG A 149 0.40 21.86 -10.56
N SER A 150 0.85 22.88 -9.82
CA SER A 150 0.72 24.26 -10.29
C SER A 150 1.49 24.55 -11.59
N HIS A 151 2.65 23.93 -11.78
CA HIS A 151 3.38 24.05 -13.05
C HIS A 151 2.64 23.34 -14.19
N LEU A 152 2.05 22.17 -13.93
CA LEU A 152 1.24 21.44 -14.91
C LEU A 152 0.02 22.27 -15.34
N GLU A 153 -0.67 22.89 -14.39
CA GLU A 153 -1.82 23.78 -14.64
C GLU A 153 -1.49 24.94 -15.58
N LYS A 154 -0.27 25.47 -15.50
CA LYS A 154 0.20 26.61 -16.28
C LYS A 154 0.86 26.20 -17.60
N ASN A 155 1.12 24.92 -17.81
CA ASN A 155 1.83 24.43 -18.98
C ASN A 155 0.86 24.24 -20.15
N GLU A 156 1.17 24.87 -21.29
CA GLU A 156 0.39 24.81 -22.53
C GLU A 156 0.78 23.61 -23.42
N ASP A 157 1.76 22.80 -23.01
CA ASP A 157 2.15 21.59 -23.72
C ASP A 157 0.94 20.63 -23.90
N PRO A 158 0.74 20.03 -25.10
CA PRO A 158 -0.32 19.06 -25.33
C PRO A 158 -0.34 17.89 -24.32
N ASP A 159 0.83 17.41 -23.90
CA ASP A 159 0.92 16.33 -22.90
C ASP A 159 0.47 16.83 -21.51
N ALA A 160 0.73 18.10 -21.19
CA ALA A 160 0.25 18.73 -19.96
C ALA A 160 -1.26 18.98 -19.99
N ALA A 161 -1.83 19.32 -21.16
CA ALA A 161 -3.28 19.39 -21.34
C ALA A 161 -3.94 18.02 -21.11
N LEU A 162 -3.37 16.95 -21.69
CA LEU A 162 -3.88 15.59 -21.52
C LEU A 162 -3.75 15.13 -20.06
N ALA A 163 -2.62 15.37 -19.40
CA ALA A 163 -2.41 15.07 -17.99
C ALA A 163 -3.45 15.74 -17.08
N ARG A 164 -3.77 17.02 -17.33
CA ARG A 164 -4.83 17.74 -16.60
C ARG A 164 -6.21 17.14 -16.84
N MET A 165 -6.53 16.78 -18.08
CA MET A 165 -7.82 16.16 -18.41
C MET A 165 -8.01 14.81 -17.73
N MET A 166 -6.92 14.04 -17.57
CA MET A 166 -6.97 12.69 -16.99
C MET A 166 -6.81 12.68 -15.46
N GLY A 167 -6.39 13.81 -14.86
CA GLY A 167 -6.02 13.82 -13.43
C GLY A 167 -4.78 12.98 -13.11
N ALA A 168 -3.90 12.79 -14.09
CA ALA A 168 -2.75 11.90 -14.02
C ALA A 168 -1.43 12.69 -14.03
N PRO A 169 -0.33 12.14 -13.46
CA PRO A 169 0.97 12.77 -13.53
C PRO A 169 1.52 12.79 -14.97
N LEU A 170 2.20 13.89 -15.34
CA LEU A 170 2.75 14.09 -16.68
C LEU A 170 3.65 12.94 -17.18
N ARG A 171 4.40 12.30 -16.27
CA ARG A 171 5.25 11.14 -16.62
C ARG A 171 4.44 9.96 -17.15
N LEU A 172 3.25 9.73 -16.61
CA LEU A 172 2.41 8.58 -16.94
C LEU A 172 1.77 8.79 -18.31
N VAL A 173 1.29 10.01 -18.57
CA VAL A 173 0.82 10.40 -19.91
C VAL A 173 1.89 10.19 -20.98
N LYS A 174 3.14 10.55 -20.68
CA LYS A 174 4.27 10.32 -21.60
C LYS A 174 4.52 8.82 -21.83
N GLN A 175 4.51 8.00 -20.78
CA GLN A 175 4.65 6.55 -20.90
C GLN A 175 3.52 5.90 -21.71
N TRP A 176 2.27 6.30 -21.47
CA TRP A 176 1.14 5.81 -22.26
C TRP A 176 1.29 6.20 -23.73
N ARG A 177 1.68 7.44 -24.01
CA ARG A 177 1.90 7.90 -25.37
C ARG A 177 2.98 7.08 -26.08
N GLU A 178 4.08 6.76 -25.40
CA GLU A 178 5.12 5.86 -25.93
C GLU A 178 4.54 4.46 -26.22
N ARG A 179 3.78 3.86 -25.30
CA ARG A 179 3.11 2.56 -25.51
C ARG A 179 2.12 2.56 -26.68
N PHE A 180 1.31 3.61 -26.82
CA PHE A 180 0.30 3.70 -27.89
C PHE A 180 0.90 4.06 -29.25
N ILE A 181 2.09 4.68 -29.29
CA ILE A 181 2.84 4.92 -30.53
C ILE A 181 3.60 3.66 -30.97
N GLU A 182 4.19 2.91 -30.04
CA GLU A 182 5.00 1.72 -30.38
C GLU A 182 4.16 0.44 -30.59
N GLY A 183 2.89 0.42 -30.15
CA GLY A 183 2.03 -0.75 -30.21
C GLY A 183 2.40 -1.81 -29.15
N PRO A 184 1.55 -2.83 -28.91
CA PRO A 184 1.87 -3.88 -27.97
C PRO A 184 3.16 -4.61 -28.41
N PRO A 185 4.06 -4.97 -27.47
CA PRO A 185 5.26 -5.72 -27.82
C PRO A 185 4.87 -7.02 -28.53
N PRO A 186 5.60 -7.45 -29.58
CA PRO A 186 5.25 -8.65 -30.32
C PRO A 186 5.16 -9.84 -29.36
N GLU A 187 4.04 -10.56 -29.38
CA GLU A 187 3.86 -11.79 -28.61
C GLU A 187 5.07 -12.71 -28.85
N GLN A 188 5.82 -12.99 -27.78
CA GLN A 188 6.89 -13.95 -27.88
C GLN A 188 6.26 -15.29 -28.28
N PRO A 189 6.68 -15.91 -29.40
CA PRO A 189 6.11 -17.18 -29.81
C PRO A 189 6.33 -18.20 -28.70
N PRO A 190 5.34 -19.07 -28.42
CA PRO A 190 5.42 -20.01 -27.31
C PRO A 190 6.73 -20.79 -27.39
N ALA A 191 7.45 -20.81 -26.26
CA ALA A 191 8.72 -21.51 -26.15
C ALA A 191 8.53 -22.96 -26.64
N LYS A 192 9.24 -23.33 -27.72
CA LYS A 192 9.18 -24.69 -28.25
C LYS A 192 9.46 -25.68 -27.12
N PRO A 193 8.62 -26.71 -26.94
CA PRO A 193 8.83 -27.70 -25.89
C PRO A 193 10.22 -28.31 -26.04
N LYS A 194 11.02 -28.25 -24.96
CA LYS A 194 12.33 -28.89 -24.90
C LYS A 194 12.14 -30.38 -25.16
N THR A 195 12.60 -30.85 -26.31
CA THR A 195 12.61 -32.28 -26.64
C THR A 195 13.54 -32.98 -25.65
N PRO A 196 13.11 -34.07 -24.99
CA PRO A 196 13.97 -34.76 -24.04
C PRO A 196 15.20 -35.33 -24.76
N SER A 197 16.38 -34.94 -24.28
CA SER A 197 17.64 -35.49 -24.78
C SER A 197 17.70 -36.99 -24.46
N LYS A 198 17.95 -37.80 -25.50
CA LYS A 198 18.10 -39.25 -25.34
C LYS A 198 19.27 -39.55 -24.39
N PRO A 199 19.15 -40.57 -23.52
CA PRO A 199 20.25 -40.99 -22.66
C PRO A 199 21.38 -41.56 -23.53
N ARG A 200 22.60 -41.05 -23.36
CA ARG A 200 23.81 -41.66 -23.91
C ARG A 200 24.02 -43.02 -23.26
N LYS A 201 24.01 -44.09 -24.05
CA LYS A 201 24.50 -45.41 -23.66
C LYS A 201 26.01 -45.49 -23.91
N LYS A 202 26.67 -46.16 -22.95
CA LYS A 202 28.07 -46.61 -22.84
C LYS A 202 29.00 -45.64 -22.12
#